data_AF-A0A7S7C2C6-F1
#
_entry.id   AF-A0A7S7C2C6-F1
#
_cell.length_a   1.000
_cell.length_b   1.000
_cell.length_c   1.000
_cell.angle_alpha   90.00
_cell.angle_beta   90.00
_cell.angle_gamma   90.00
#
_symmetry.space_group_name_H-M   'P 1'
#
loop_
_entity.id
_entity.type
_entity.pdbx_description
1 polymer ?
#
loop_
_entity_poly.entity_id
_entity_poly.type
_entity_poly.pdbx_seq_one_letter_code
_entity_poly.pdbx_strand_id
1 'polypeptide(L)' 'MKAKGRRLLEEASKDPNVASLERKLTDKFGSGVTIETRPGMGGTLTFSFTDNDVLDGLLEQMGYRED' A
#
# COMPACT_ATOMS: atom_id res chain seq x y z
N MET A 1 15.05 -6.75 -29.06
CA MET A 1 13.68 -6.79 -28.49
C MET A 1 13.80 -6.86 -26.97
N LYS A 2 13.81 -5.71 -26.30
CA LYS A 2 13.99 -5.59 -24.83
C LYS A 2 12.62 -5.28 -24.20
N ALA A 3 12.42 -5.75 -22.97
CA ALA A 3 11.34 -5.34 -22.05
C ALA A 3 9.96 -6.02 -22.17
N LYS A 4 9.88 -7.37 -22.23
CA LYS A 4 8.60 -8.05 -21.93
C LYS A 4 8.68 -9.30 -21.04
N GLY A 5 9.87 -9.65 -20.53
CA GLY A 5 10.08 -10.83 -19.66
C GLY A 5 10.29 -10.54 -18.18
N ARG A 6 10.38 -9.27 -17.74
CA ARG A 6 10.65 -8.93 -16.33
C ARG A 6 9.42 -8.57 -15.50
N ARG A 7 8.26 -8.30 -16.12
CA ARG A 7 7.02 -8.03 -15.37
C ARG A 7 6.34 -9.28 -14.81
N LEU A 8 6.60 -10.44 -15.41
CA LEU A 8 5.93 -11.70 -15.04
C LEU A 8 6.56 -12.41 -13.81
N LEU A 9 7.67 -11.90 -13.27
CA LEU A 9 8.28 -12.42 -12.03
C LEU A 9 7.92 -11.58 -10.79
N GLU A 10 7.45 -10.34 -10.96
CA GLU A 10 7.01 -9.46 -9.84
C GLU A 10 5.56 -9.75 -9.40
N GLU A 11 4.80 -10.51 -10.18
CA GLU A 11 3.44 -10.95 -9.81
C GLU A 11 3.43 -12.31 -9.10
N ALA A 12 4.60 -12.96 -8.98
CA ALA A 12 4.73 -14.25 -8.33
C ALA A 12 4.82 -14.07 -6.81
N SER A 13 3.69 -14.26 -6.14
CA SER A 13 3.54 -14.30 -4.69
C SER A 13 3.52 -12.92 -4.00
N LYS A 14 2.46 -12.15 -4.22
CA LYS A 14 1.95 -11.33 -3.10
C LYS A 14 1.67 -12.31 -1.96
N ASP A 15 2.51 -12.28 -0.93
CA ASP A 15 2.32 -13.05 0.29
C ASP A 15 0.86 -12.94 0.75
N PRO A 16 0.17 -14.03 1.10
CA PRO A 16 -1.23 -13.97 1.57
C PRO A 16 -1.37 -13.07 2.81
N ASN A 17 -0.28 -12.90 3.56
CA ASN A 17 -0.16 -11.93 4.64
C ASN A 17 -0.28 -10.49 4.15
N VAL A 18 0.34 -10.15 3.01
CA VAL A 18 0.31 -8.80 2.42
C VAL A 18 -1.09 -8.45 1.93
N ALA A 19 -1.75 -9.35 1.18
CA ALA A 19 -3.11 -9.10 0.71
C ALA A 19 -4.12 -8.96 1.88
N SER A 20 -3.93 -9.75 2.93
CA SER A 20 -4.73 -9.61 4.16
C SER A 20 -4.45 -8.30 4.89
N LEU A 21 -3.20 -7.82 4.86
CA LEU A 21 -2.81 -6.54 5.42
C LEU A 21 -3.43 -5.39 4.63
N GLU A 22 -3.34 -5.41 3.29
CA GLU A 22 -3.96 -4.42 2.39
C GLU A 22 -5.46 -4.29 2.69
N ARG A 23 -6.18 -5.41 2.84
CA ARG A 23 -7.59 -5.40 3.24
C ARG A 23 -7.80 -4.80 4.63
N LYS A 24 -7.10 -5.28 5.66
CA LYS A 24 -7.26 -4.78 7.03
C LYS A 24 -6.97 -3.29 7.14
N LEU A 25 -5.95 -2.81 6.42
CA LEU A 25 -5.62 -1.39 6.37
C LEU A 25 -6.73 -0.64 5.63
N THR A 26 -7.19 -1.14 4.49
CA THR A 26 -8.31 -0.53 3.76
C THR A 26 -9.58 -0.43 4.62
N ASP A 27 -9.93 -1.48 5.36
CA ASP A 27 -11.07 -1.49 6.29
C ASP A 27 -10.87 -0.53 7.47
N LYS A 28 -9.66 -0.43 8.02
CA LYS A 28 -9.36 0.42 9.19
C LYS A 28 -9.31 1.91 8.84
N PHE A 29 -8.78 2.20 7.66
CA PHE A 29 -8.46 3.55 7.20
C PHE A 29 -9.50 4.09 6.20
N GLY A 30 -10.45 3.25 5.77
CA GLY A 30 -11.47 3.61 4.77
C GLY A 30 -10.90 4.00 3.41
N SER A 31 -9.62 3.72 3.16
CA SER A 31 -8.84 4.24 2.04
C SER A 31 -8.15 3.12 1.32
N GLY A 32 -8.00 3.22 0.00
CA GLY A 32 -7.39 2.15 -0.80
C GLY A 32 -5.92 1.97 -0.44
N VAL A 33 -5.56 0.83 0.16
CA VAL A 33 -4.16 0.55 0.54
C VAL A 33 -3.54 -0.47 -0.39
N THR A 34 -2.38 -0.12 -0.94
CA THR A 34 -1.55 -1.02 -1.76
C THR A 34 -0.18 -1.20 -1.13
N ILE A 35 0.25 -2.45 -1.01
CA ILE A 35 1.57 -2.81 -0.51
C ILE A 35 2.34 -3.48 -1.64
N GLU A 36 3.46 -2.87 -2.00
CA GLU A 36 4.43 -3.42 -2.94
C GLU A 36 5.70 -3.80 -2.17
N THR A 37 5.99 -5.10 -2.08
CA THR A 37 7.22 -5.56 -1.43
C THR A 37 8.28 -5.85 -2.48
N ARG A 38 9.52 -5.41 -2.24
CA ARG A 38 10.68 -5.68 -3.09
C ARG A 38 11.69 -6.52 -2.32
N PRO A 39 11.95 -7.77 -2.72
CA PRO A 39 12.84 -8.65 -1.98
C PRO A 39 14.25 -8.04 -1.88
N GLY A 40 14.76 -7.94 -0.65
CA GLY A 40 16.09 -7.40 -0.34
C GLY A 40 16.20 -5.87 -0.27
N MET A 41 15.12 -5.13 -0.52
CA MET A 41 15.16 -3.65 -0.57
C MET A 41 14.05 -2.95 0.23
N GLY A 42 13.19 -3.73 0.91
CA GLY A 42 12.05 -3.21 1.68
C GLY A 42 10.74 -3.25 0.88
N GLY A 43 9.83 -2.34 1.16
CA GLY A 43 8.56 -2.25 0.45
C GLY A 43 7.99 -0.84 0.47
N THR A 44 7.06 -0.58 -0.44
CA THR A 44 6.30 0.65 -0.54
C THR A 44 4.88 0.38 -0.03
N LEU A 45 4.39 1.26 0.84
CA LEU A 45 3.01 1.30 1.28
C LEU A 45 2.37 2.56 0.68
N THR A 46 1.38 2.37 -0.18
CA THR A 46 0.69 3.44 -0.90
C THR A 46 -0.74 3.54 -0.38
N PHE A 47 -1.13 4.73 0.07
CA PHE A 47 -2.50 5.06 0.44
C PHE A 47 -3.14 5.91 -0.64
N SER A 48 -4.32 5.48 -1.09
CA SER A 48 -5.16 6.22 -2.02
C SER A 48 -6.30 6.86 -1.24
N PHE A 49 -6.37 8.19 -1.28
CA PHE A 49 -7.43 8.99 -0.70
C PHE A 49 -8.19 9.71 -1.83
N THR A 50 -9.47 10.01 -1.61
CA THR A 50 -10.31 10.70 -2.60
C THR A 50 -10.28 12.22 -2.41
N ASP A 51 -10.16 12.67 -1.15
CA ASP A 51 -10.28 14.07 -0.75
C ASP A 51 -9.37 14.35 0.45
N ASN A 52 -9.13 15.64 0.73
CA ASN A 52 -8.24 16.06 1.82
C ASN A 52 -8.78 15.67 3.20
N ASP A 53 -10.11 15.66 3.41
CA ASP A 53 -10.69 15.21 4.69
C ASP A 53 -10.32 13.74 5.00
N VAL A 54 -10.26 12.90 3.96
CA VAL A 54 -9.85 11.50 4.10
C VAL A 54 -8.36 11.44 4.44
N LEU A 55 -7.53 12.23 3.75
CA LEU A 55 -6.10 12.31 4.04
C LEU A 55 -5.83 12.79 5.48
N ASP A 56 -6.51 13.82 5.94
CA ASP A 56 -6.37 14.34 7.31
C ASP A 56 -6.77 13.28 8.33
N GLY A 57 -7.90 12.60 8.13
CA GLY A 57 -8.30 11.48 8.99
C GLY A 57 -7.30 10.33 9.01
N LEU A 58 -6.66 10.01 7.86
CA LEU A 58 -5.58 9.03 7.79
C LEU A 58 -4.35 9.46 8.60
N LEU A 59 -3.94 10.71 8.45
CA LEU A 59 -2.80 11.29 9.15
C LEU A 59 -3.04 11.30 10.66
N GLU A 60 -4.23 11.71 11.11
CA GLU A 60 -4.64 11.67 12.51
C GLU A 60 -4.63 10.24 13.07
N GLN A 61 -5.16 9.26 12.33
CA GLN A 61 -5.11 7.84 12.73
C GLN A 61 -3.68 7.28 12.79
N MET A 62 -2.75 7.83 12.01
CA MET A 62 -1.32 7.52 12.08
C MET A 62 -0.60 8.28 13.20
N GLY A 63 -1.31 9.15 13.93
CA GLY A 63 -0.76 9.95 15.02
C GLY A 63 -0.01 11.19 14.55
N TYR A 64 -0.12 11.54 13.27
CA TYR A 64 0.37 12.81 12.77
C TYR A 64 -0.63 13.89 13.16
N ARG A 65 -0.17 14.84 13.99
CA ARG A 65 -0.88 16.08 14.30
C ARG A 65 0.09 17.20 13.99
N GLU A 66 -0.31 18.14 13.15
CA GLU A 66 0.42 19.39 12.99
C GLU A 66 0.17 20.20 14.27
N ASP A 67 1.18 20.34 15.12
CA ASP A 67 1.17 21.22 16.29
C ASP A 67 1.43 22.68 15.87
#